data_AF-A0A3D9HZK1-F1
#
_entry.id   AF-A0A3D9HZK1-F1
#
_cell.length_a   1.000
_cell.length_b   1.000
_cell.length_c   1.000
_cell.angle_alpha   90.00
_cell.angle_beta   90.00
_cell.angle_gamma   90.00
#
_symmetry.space_group_name_H-M   'P 1'
#
loop_
_entity.id
_entity.type
_entity.pdbx_description
1 polymer ?
#
loop_
_entity_poly.entity_id
_entity_poly.type
_entity_poly.pdbx_seq_one_letter_code
_entity_poly.pdbx_strand_id
1 'polypeptide(L)'
;MRQLIKKGWDMTVRHKYVLVLLFLYRLLWGFFLYRFVDSVVTPILARYPDSHPNSDATHLFLIEAQFRILKTDLVNEFLWLLGGLLLIRMVLTPLLNAGVYYSFHHATESGGTRVLFGMRQAWKPVALLYWLENGLILLPAIWLLPLAKDRFFSEPSLTNWLQGLLPYAAAWLALGFIIHLAFQFMQFGAVSREGIFKGLGLALSRALPLLGITLLMLGIGLAVSATAWAVSLFWSGFLAVALHQSFHFVRSLLKLWTSAAQYQVWVKTE
;
A
#
# COMPACT_ATOMS: atom_id res chain seq x y z
N MET A 1 25.27 -4.92 1.87
CA MET A 1 23.81 -5.18 1.99
C MET A 1 23.45 -5.94 3.26
N ARG A 2 24.04 -7.12 3.55
CA ARG A 2 23.77 -7.92 4.76
C ARG A 2 23.81 -7.14 6.07
N GLN A 3 24.83 -6.29 6.27
CA GLN A 3 24.95 -5.45 7.47
C GLN A 3 23.81 -4.42 7.60
N LEU A 4 23.36 -3.82 6.49
CA LEU A 4 22.26 -2.84 6.47
C LEU A 4 20.93 -3.50 6.85
N ILE A 5 20.69 -4.71 6.34
CA ILE A 5 19.52 -5.52 6.66
C ILE A 5 19.52 -5.92 8.14
N LYS A 6 20.68 -6.33 8.66
CA LYS A 6 20.85 -6.66 10.08
C LYS A 6 20.62 -5.45 10.98
N LYS A 7 21.22 -4.30 10.69
CA LYS A 7 20.97 -3.04 11.42
C LYS A 7 19.50 -2.62 11.35
N GLY A 8 18.87 -2.77 10.18
CA GLY A 8 17.44 -2.52 10.02
C GLY A 8 16.57 -3.45 10.86
N TRP A 9 16.97 -4.72 11.01
CA TRP A 9 16.29 -5.70 11.85
C TRP A 9 16.40 -5.33 13.34
N ASP A 10 17.63 -5.05 13.80
CA ASP A 10 17.89 -4.65 15.20
C ASP A 10 17.08 -3.40 15.56
N MET A 11 16.99 -2.44 14.63
CA MET A 11 16.16 -1.26 14.77
C MET A 11 14.67 -1.60 14.89
N THR A 12 14.19 -2.52 14.04
CA THR A 12 12.78 -2.93 14.01
C THR A 12 12.35 -3.58 15.33
N VAL A 13 13.17 -4.48 15.87
CA VAL A 13 12.90 -5.19 17.12
C VAL A 13 12.85 -4.23 18.32
N ARG A 14 13.70 -3.20 18.34
CA ARG A 14 13.66 -2.13 19.36
C ARG A 14 12.35 -1.34 19.33
N HIS A 15 11.67 -1.28 18.18
CA HIS A 15 10.43 -0.52 17.97
C HIS A 15 9.17 -1.38 18.11
N LYS A 16 9.14 -2.32 19.07
CA LYS A 16 8.00 -3.25 19.30
C LYS A 16 6.64 -2.55 19.45
N TYR A 17 6.57 -1.40 20.13
CA TYR A 17 5.31 -0.65 20.29
C TYR A 17 4.80 -0.06 18.96
N VAL A 18 5.73 0.33 18.09
CA VAL A 18 5.42 0.82 16.74
C VAL A 18 4.87 -0.32 15.89
N LEU A 19 5.44 -1.51 16.03
CA LEU A 19 4.95 -2.70 15.35
C LEU A 19 3.52 -3.03 15.76
N VAL A 20 3.20 -2.98 17.06
CA VAL A 20 1.83 -3.17 17.56
C VAL A 20 0.88 -2.11 17.00
N LEU A 21 1.29 -0.83 17.00
CA LEU A 21 0.48 0.25 16.43
C LEU A 21 0.19 0.05 14.94
N LEU A 22 1.21 -0.28 14.14
CA LEU A 22 1.08 -0.54 12.70
C LEU A 22 0.23 -1.79 12.43
N PHE A 23 0.35 -2.81 13.28
CA PHE A 23 -0.48 -4.00 13.23
C PHE A 23 -1.95 -3.67 13.49
N LEU A 24 -2.27 -2.96 14.58
CA LEU A 24 -3.63 -2.54 14.90
C LEU A 24 -4.23 -1.68 13.79
N TYR A 25 -3.45 -0.71 13.28
CA TYR A 25 -3.84 0.09 12.12
C TYR A 25 -4.22 -0.80 10.92
N ARG A 26 -3.35 -1.74 10.55
CA ARG A 26 -3.58 -2.63 9.41
C ARG A 26 -4.77 -3.58 9.64
N LEU A 27 -4.94 -4.06 10.87
CA LEU A 27 -6.03 -4.94 11.27
C LEU A 27 -7.38 -4.22 11.16
N LEU A 28 -7.46 -2.98 11.64
CA LEU A 28 -8.67 -2.15 11.52
C LEU A 28 -9.07 -1.95 10.06
N TRP A 29 -8.12 -1.61 9.19
CA TRP A 29 -8.41 -1.49 7.74
C TRP A 29 -8.85 -2.81 7.11
N GLY A 30 -8.19 -3.92 7.47
CA GLY A 30 -8.58 -5.25 7.01
C GLY A 30 -10.01 -5.59 7.41
N PHE A 31 -10.37 -5.31 8.67
CA PHE A 31 -11.71 -5.53 9.18
C PHE A 31 -12.76 -4.65 8.48
N PHE A 32 -12.52 -3.34 8.33
CA PHE A 32 -13.46 -2.44 7.65
C PHE A 32 -13.68 -2.85 6.18
N LEU A 33 -12.61 -3.19 5.46
CA LEU A 33 -12.71 -3.67 4.08
C LEU A 33 -13.44 -5.02 4.01
N TYR A 34 -13.13 -5.95 4.90
CA TYR A 34 -13.84 -7.22 4.98
C TYR A 34 -15.34 -7.01 5.22
N ARG A 35 -15.69 -6.17 6.19
CA ARG A 35 -17.09 -5.86 6.52
C ARG A 35 -17.82 -5.21 5.35
N PHE A 36 -17.16 -4.31 4.62
CA PHE A 36 -17.70 -3.70 3.41
C PHE A 36 -17.94 -4.73 2.30
N VAL A 37 -16.97 -5.60 2.04
CA VAL A 37 -17.12 -6.68 1.06
C VAL A 37 -18.27 -7.60 1.45
N ASP A 38 -18.31 -8.03 2.71
CA ASP A 38 -19.34 -8.91 3.25
C ASP A 38 -20.75 -8.29 3.22
N SER A 39 -20.88 -7.00 3.53
CA SER A 39 -22.19 -6.33 3.58
C SER A 39 -22.70 -5.86 2.22
N VAL A 40 -21.81 -5.54 1.28
CA VAL A 40 -22.17 -4.92 -0.01
C VAL A 40 -21.91 -5.87 -1.17
N VAL A 41 -20.69 -6.39 -1.28
CA VAL A 41 -20.26 -7.14 -2.46
C VAL A 41 -20.80 -8.57 -2.42
N THR A 42 -20.72 -9.27 -1.29
CA THR A 42 -21.17 -10.65 -1.15
C THR A 42 -22.66 -10.82 -1.49
N PRO A 43 -23.60 -9.99 -1.02
CA PRO A 43 -25.02 -10.14 -1.36
C PRO A 43 -25.30 -9.88 -2.84
N ILE A 44 -24.57 -8.96 -3.48
CA ILE A 44 -24.69 -8.69 -4.91
C ILE A 44 -24.20 -9.89 -5.71
N LEU A 45 -23.03 -10.44 -5.37
CA LEU A 45 -22.46 -11.61 -6.03
C LEU A 45 -23.28 -12.88 -5.77
N ALA A 46 -23.91 -13.02 -4.60
CA ALA A 46 -24.78 -14.16 -4.30
C ALA A 46 -26.05 -14.19 -5.18
N ARG A 47 -26.45 -13.04 -5.74
CA ARG A 47 -27.55 -12.95 -6.71
C ARG A 47 -27.08 -13.20 -8.16
N TYR A 48 -25.78 -13.37 -8.40
CA TYR A 48 -25.27 -13.60 -9.74
C TYR A 48 -25.75 -14.95 -10.29
N PRO A 49 -26.39 -14.99 -11.47
CA PRO A 49 -27.03 -16.20 -12.01
C PRO A 49 -25.99 -17.13 -12.70
N ASP A 50 -25.06 -17.69 -11.94
CA ASP A 50 -23.94 -18.49 -12.48
C ASP A 50 -24.37 -19.89 -12.96
N SER A 51 -25.39 -20.48 -12.32
CA SER A 51 -25.91 -21.83 -12.61
C SER A 51 -27.31 -21.82 -13.23
N HIS A 52 -27.77 -20.66 -13.71
CA HIS A 52 -29.12 -20.53 -14.24
C HIS A 52 -29.21 -21.20 -15.63
N PRO A 53 -30.21 -22.06 -15.89
CA PRO A 53 -30.36 -22.73 -17.19
C PRO A 53 -30.60 -21.79 -18.39
N ASN A 54 -30.86 -20.50 -18.15
CA ASN A 54 -31.06 -19.50 -19.20
C ASN A 54 -29.80 -18.63 -19.33
N SER A 55 -29.15 -18.66 -20.50
CA SER A 55 -27.97 -17.84 -20.81
C SER A 55 -28.25 -16.33 -20.73
N ASP A 56 -29.50 -15.91 -20.92
CA ASP A 56 -29.89 -14.50 -20.92
C ASP A 56 -30.02 -13.90 -19.51
N ALA A 57 -30.07 -14.74 -18.47
CA ALA A 57 -30.19 -14.28 -17.08
C ALA A 57 -28.98 -13.41 -16.67
N THR A 58 -27.78 -13.74 -17.15
CA THR A 58 -26.57 -12.97 -16.91
C THR A 58 -26.63 -11.59 -17.56
N HIS A 59 -27.12 -11.51 -18.80
CA HIS A 59 -27.29 -10.24 -19.49
C HIS A 59 -28.32 -9.34 -18.81
N LEU A 60 -29.45 -9.91 -18.38
CA LEU A 60 -30.47 -9.18 -17.63
C LEU A 60 -29.94 -8.67 -16.28
N PHE A 61 -29.16 -9.48 -15.57
CA PHE A 61 -28.50 -9.06 -14.32
C PHE A 61 -27.55 -7.87 -14.55
N LEU A 62 -26.75 -7.90 -15.62
CA LEU A 62 -25.83 -6.80 -15.95
C LEU A 62 -26.57 -5.51 -16.34
N ILE A 63 -27.67 -5.62 -17.09
CA ILE A 63 -28.52 -4.48 -17.45
C ILE A 63 -29.18 -3.90 -16.19
N GLU A 64 -29.70 -4.74 -15.29
CA GLU A 64 -30.26 -4.32 -14.01
C GLU A 64 -29.20 -3.61 -13.15
N ALA A 65 -27.99 -4.16 -13.07
CA ALA A 65 -26.88 -3.57 -12.35
C ALA A 65 -26.50 -2.19 -12.92
N GLN A 66 -26.41 -2.07 -14.25
CA GLN A 66 -26.17 -0.79 -14.92
C GLN A 66 -27.28 0.22 -14.61
N PHE A 67 -28.54 -0.21 -14.65
CA PHE A 67 -29.67 0.67 -14.34
C PHE A 67 -29.63 1.14 -12.88
N ARG A 68 -29.38 0.24 -11.93
CA ARG A 68 -29.21 0.60 -10.51
C ARG A 68 -28.03 1.56 -10.30
N ILE A 69 -26.90 1.34 -10.96
CA ILE A 69 -25.71 2.20 -10.80
C ILE A 69 -25.94 3.60 -11.39
N LEU A 70 -26.61 3.70 -12.53
CA LEU A 70 -26.76 4.97 -13.26
C LEU A 70 -28.03 5.75 -12.91
N LYS A 71 -29.09 5.08 -12.46
CA LYS A 71 -30.42 5.68 -12.28
C LYS A 71 -30.89 5.73 -10.83
N THR A 72 -30.20 5.07 -9.90
CA THR A 72 -30.53 5.17 -8.48
C THR A 72 -29.37 5.76 -7.67
N ASP A 73 -29.69 6.37 -6.54
CA ASP A 73 -28.70 6.96 -5.61
C ASP A 73 -27.94 5.91 -4.79
N LEU A 74 -28.11 4.62 -5.09
CA LEU A 74 -27.52 3.51 -4.36
C LEU A 74 -25.99 3.56 -4.33
N VAL A 75 -25.37 4.13 -5.38
CA VAL A 75 -23.92 4.29 -5.47
C VAL A 75 -23.40 5.40 -4.54
N ASN A 76 -24.19 6.44 -4.27
CA ASN A 76 -23.74 7.62 -3.55
C ASN A 76 -23.34 7.28 -2.11
N GLU A 77 -24.12 6.47 -1.41
CA GLU A 77 -23.82 6.08 -0.01
C GLU A 77 -22.51 5.29 0.08
N PHE A 78 -22.27 4.36 -0.84
CA PHE A 78 -21.01 3.61 -0.88
C PHE A 78 -19.81 4.48 -1.27
N LEU A 79 -20.00 5.44 -2.20
CA LEU A 79 -18.96 6.40 -2.55
C LEU A 79 -18.59 7.30 -1.37
N TRP A 80 -19.58 7.75 -0.58
CA TRP A 80 -19.32 8.52 0.64
C TRP A 80 -18.57 7.71 1.68
N LEU A 81 -18.96 6.45 1.90
CA LEU A 81 -18.27 5.56 2.84
C LEU A 81 -16.82 5.28 2.40
N LEU A 82 -16.61 4.88 1.14
CA LEU A 82 -15.28 4.62 0.60
C LEU A 82 -14.43 5.89 0.54
N GLY A 83 -15.05 7.03 0.19
CA GLY A 83 -14.42 8.35 0.20
C GLY A 83 -13.98 8.76 1.61
N GLY A 84 -14.84 8.58 2.62
CA GLY A 84 -14.52 8.83 4.02
C GLY A 84 -13.37 7.95 4.51
N LEU A 85 -13.41 6.65 4.20
CA LEU A 85 -12.31 5.73 4.50
C LEU A 85 -11.00 6.16 3.80
N LEU A 86 -11.06 6.60 2.54
CA LEU A 86 -9.91 7.09 1.82
C LEU A 86 -9.34 8.37 2.47
N LEU A 87 -10.20 9.32 2.86
CA LEU A 87 -9.78 10.55 3.54
C LEU A 87 -9.11 10.27 4.88
N ILE A 88 -9.69 9.39 5.71
CA ILE A 88 -9.08 8.96 6.96
C ILE A 88 -7.70 8.35 6.69
N ARG A 89 -7.57 7.50 5.67
CA ARG A 89 -6.29 6.91 5.28
C ARG A 89 -5.27 7.96 4.81
N MET A 90 -5.71 8.96 4.08
CA MET A 90 -4.88 10.07 3.58
C MET A 90 -4.33 10.97 4.69
N VAL A 91 -4.97 10.97 5.87
CA VAL A 91 -4.51 11.70 7.06
C VAL A 91 -3.67 10.80 7.97
N LEU A 92 -4.15 9.58 8.28
CA LEU A 92 -3.50 8.69 9.24
C LEU A 92 -2.18 8.10 8.70
N THR A 93 -2.12 7.75 7.42
CA THR A 93 -0.91 7.15 6.83
C THR A 93 0.32 8.06 6.95
N PRO A 94 0.29 9.33 6.48
CA PRO A 94 1.44 10.21 6.62
C PRO A 94 1.77 10.55 8.07
N LEU A 95 0.77 10.61 8.96
CA LEU A 95 0.98 10.82 10.38
C LEU A 95 1.79 9.67 11.00
N LEU A 96 1.38 8.42 10.73
CA LEU A 96 2.10 7.22 11.16
C LEU A 96 3.52 7.20 10.59
N ASN A 97 3.68 7.46 9.29
CA ASN A 97 5.00 7.52 8.66
C ASN A 97 5.91 8.57 9.33
N ALA A 98 5.39 9.78 9.59
CA ALA A 98 6.14 10.84 10.27
C ALA A 98 6.64 10.41 11.66
N GLY A 99 5.77 9.76 12.44
CA GLY A 99 6.14 9.23 13.76
C GLY A 99 7.20 8.13 13.67
N VAL A 100 7.05 7.19 12.74
CA VAL A 100 8.01 6.09 12.53
C VAL A 100 9.38 6.64 12.13
N TYR A 101 9.44 7.51 11.14
CA TYR A 101 10.69 8.06 10.61
C TYR A 101 11.39 8.93 11.65
N TYR A 102 10.62 9.70 12.43
CA TYR A 102 11.19 10.51 13.51
C TYR A 102 11.79 9.65 14.62
N SER A 103 11.10 8.56 14.98
CA SER A 103 11.62 7.58 15.93
C SER A 103 12.87 6.90 15.41
N PHE A 104 12.99 6.66 14.09
CA PHE A 104 14.21 6.11 13.52
C PHE A 104 15.42 7.02 13.68
N HIS A 105 15.24 8.34 13.56
CA HIS A 105 16.31 9.30 13.74
C HIS A 105 16.71 9.50 15.20
N HIS A 106 15.75 9.47 16.12
CA HIS A 106 15.98 9.75 17.55
C HIS A 106 16.09 8.50 18.43
N ALA A 107 16.25 7.32 17.83
CA ALA A 107 16.50 6.09 18.58
C ALA A 107 17.94 6.07 19.10
N THR A 108 18.21 6.85 20.15
CA THR A 108 19.42 6.70 20.96
C THR A 108 19.31 5.46 21.86
N GLU A 109 20.45 4.88 22.24
CA GLU A 109 20.55 3.56 22.88
C GLU A 109 19.76 3.37 24.18
N SER A 110 19.29 4.44 24.82
CA SER A 110 18.58 4.40 26.11
C SER A 110 17.17 5.05 26.09
N GLY A 111 16.75 5.66 24.99
CA GLY A 111 15.49 6.39 24.89
C GLY A 111 14.35 5.58 24.27
N GLY A 112 13.22 5.46 24.96
CA GLY A 112 12.01 4.81 24.42
C GLY A 112 11.51 5.43 23.10
N THR A 113 10.65 4.70 22.39
CA THR A 113 10.14 5.10 21.06
C THR A 113 9.42 6.45 21.08
N ARG A 114 9.94 7.44 20.34
CA ARG A 114 9.39 8.82 20.28
C ARG A 114 8.38 9.04 19.15
N VAL A 115 7.59 8.03 18.81
CA VAL A 115 6.66 8.06 17.66
C VAL A 115 5.59 9.13 17.80
N LEU A 116 4.92 9.23 18.95
CA LEU A 116 3.86 10.22 19.18
C LEU A 116 4.38 11.66 19.12
N PHE A 117 5.61 11.88 19.60
CA PHE A 117 6.26 13.18 19.50
C PHE A 117 6.63 13.49 18.04
N GLY A 118 7.14 12.50 17.32
CA GLY A 118 7.45 12.60 15.89
C GLY A 118 6.25 12.92 15.03
N MET A 119 5.09 12.32 15.34
CA MET A 119 3.81 12.66 14.71
C MET A 119 3.52 14.16 14.83
N ARG A 120 3.60 14.72 16.03
CA ARG A 120 3.30 16.16 16.25
C ARG A 120 4.33 17.07 15.59
N GLN A 121 5.59 16.66 15.54
CA GLN A 121 6.69 17.51 15.07
C GLN A 121 6.85 17.50 13.53
N ALA A 122 6.66 16.35 12.89
CA ALA A 122 7.01 16.15 11.47
C ALA A 122 5.81 15.88 10.56
N TRP A 123 4.57 15.88 11.06
CA TRP A 123 3.41 15.56 10.22
C TRP A 123 3.23 16.49 9.02
N LYS A 124 3.45 17.81 9.16
CA LYS A 124 3.21 18.77 8.06
C LYS A 124 4.09 18.48 6.82
N PRO A 125 5.43 18.46 6.93
CA PRO A 125 6.27 18.20 5.77
C PRO A 125 6.07 16.78 5.23
N VAL A 126 5.86 15.78 6.08
CA VAL A 126 5.66 14.39 5.64
C VAL A 126 4.30 14.23 4.94
N ALA A 127 3.24 14.86 5.44
CA ALA A 127 1.91 14.82 4.80
C ALA A 127 1.91 15.53 3.45
N LEU A 128 2.57 16.69 3.35
CA LEU A 128 2.68 17.41 2.07
C LEU A 128 3.45 16.57 1.04
N LEU A 129 4.58 15.99 1.43
CA LEU A 129 5.34 15.10 0.55
C LEU A 129 4.52 13.87 0.16
N TYR A 130 3.78 13.27 1.10
CA TYR A 130 2.91 12.12 0.83
C TYR A 130 1.79 12.46 -0.15
N TRP A 131 1.12 13.61 -0.02
CA TRP A 131 0.07 14.00 -0.98
C TRP A 131 0.65 14.32 -2.35
N LEU A 132 1.80 14.98 -2.40
CA LEU A 132 2.48 15.28 -3.65
C LEU A 132 2.96 14.00 -4.35
N GLU A 133 3.50 13.04 -3.59
CA GLU A 133 3.84 11.69 -4.06
C GLU A 133 2.62 11.00 -4.69
N ASN A 134 1.49 10.92 -3.97
CA ASN A 134 0.28 10.29 -4.51
C ASN A 134 -0.24 11.02 -5.75
N GLY A 135 -0.21 12.35 -5.77
CA GLY A 135 -0.61 13.15 -6.94
C GLY A 135 0.25 12.87 -8.16
N LEU A 136 1.57 12.81 -8.00
CA LEU A 136 2.50 12.47 -9.09
C LEU A 136 2.32 11.03 -9.58
N ILE A 137 2.12 10.08 -8.67
CA ILE A 137 1.86 8.67 -9.03
C ILE A 137 0.54 8.55 -9.78
N LEU A 138 -0.47 9.35 -9.46
CA LEU A 138 -1.77 9.31 -10.14
C LEU A 138 -1.81 10.10 -11.46
N LEU A 139 -0.84 10.96 -11.74
CA LEU A 139 -0.82 11.82 -12.93
C LEU A 139 -0.93 11.02 -14.25
N PRO A 140 -0.22 9.88 -14.45
CA PRO A 140 -0.38 9.06 -15.65
C PRO A 140 -1.79 8.51 -15.84
N ALA A 141 -2.60 8.40 -14.78
CA ALA A 141 -3.98 7.91 -14.89
C ALA A 141 -4.84 8.80 -15.79
N ILE A 142 -4.55 10.11 -15.87
CA ILE A 142 -5.29 11.06 -16.72
C ILE A 142 -5.22 10.65 -18.20
N TRP A 143 -4.12 10.04 -18.62
CA TRP A 143 -3.90 9.59 -19.99
C TRP A 143 -4.16 8.08 -20.16
N LEU A 144 -3.84 7.28 -19.14
CA LEU A 144 -4.01 5.83 -19.20
C LEU A 144 -5.48 5.40 -19.11
N LEU A 145 -6.31 6.11 -18.35
CA LEU A 145 -7.74 5.82 -18.26
C LEU A 145 -8.49 6.01 -19.58
N PRO A 146 -8.36 7.14 -20.31
CA PRO A 146 -9.00 7.27 -21.61
C PRO A 146 -8.43 6.27 -22.62
N LEU A 147 -7.11 6.05 -22.62
CA LEU A 147 -6.50 5.04 -23.50
C LEU A 147 -7.06 3.62 -23.25
N ALA A 148 -7.22 3.23 -21.98
CA ALA A 148 -7.80 1.95 -21.61
C ALA A 148 -9.27 1.84 -22.03
N LYS A 149 -10.03 2.93 -21.90
CA LYS A 149 -11.43 3.01 -22.35
C LYS A 149 -11.53 2.86 -23.87
N ASP A 150 -10.74 3.60 -24.62
CA ASP A 150 -10.77 3.57 -26.09
C ASP A 150 -10.39 2.18 -26.62
N ARG A 151 -9.38 1.56 -26.00
CA ARG A 151 -8.97 0.17 -26.31
C ARG A 151 -10.05 -0.84 -25.92
N PHE A 152 -10.80 -0.62 -24.85
CA PHE A 152 -11.86 -1.55 -24.42
C PHE A 152 -12.95 -1.70 -25.47
N PHE A 153 -13.33 -0.61 -26.14
CA PHE A 153 -14.34 -0.64 -27.21
C PHE A 153 -13.77 -1.11 -28.57
N SER A 154 -12.45 -1.10 -28.73
CA SER A 154 -11.78 -1.42 -30.00
C SER A 154 -11.31 -2.88 -30.08
N GLU A 155 -11.06 -3.52 -28.94
CA GLU A 155 -10.52 -4.88 -28.90
C GLU A 155 -11.63 -5.95 -28.84
N PRO A 156 -11.53 -7.03 -29.65
CA PRO A 156 -12.56 -8.06 -29.72
C PRO A 156 -12.55 -9.03 -28.54
N SER A 157 -11.52 -9.00 -27.68
CA SER A 157 -11.45 -9.87 -26.50
C SER A 157 -10.83 -9.17 -25.29
N LEU A 158 -11.32 -9.53 -24.10
CA LEU A 158 -10.78 -9.06 -22.82
C LEU A 158 -9.29 -9.41 -22.65
N THR A 159 -8.87 -10.57 -23.15
CA THR A 159 -7.47 -11.02 -23.06
C THR A 159 -6.53 -10.11 -23.86
N ASN A 160 -6.91 -9.75 -25.09
CA ASN A 160 -6.11 -8.86 -25.93
C ASN A 160 -6.04 -7.45 -25.35
N TRP A 161 -7.16 -6.97 -24.79
CA TRP A 161 -7.21 -5.70 -24.07
C TRP A 161 -6.24 -5.66 -22.88
N LEU A 162 -6.25 -6.71 -22.04
CA LEU A 162 -5.34 -6.83 -20.89
C LEU A 162 -3.88 -6.92 -21.29
N GLN A 163 -3.55 -7.74 -22.30
CA GLN A 163 -2.17 -7.86 -22.79
C GLN A 163 -1.65 -6.56 -23.40
N GLY A 164 -2.51 -5.83 -24.12
CA GLY A 164 -2.18 -4.52 -24.69
C GLY A 164 -1.92 -3.44 -23.63
N LEU A 165 -2.57 -3.54 -22.47
CA LEU A 165 -2.39 -2.60 -21.35
C LEU A 165 -1.22 -2.97 -20.42
N LEU A 166 -0.77 -4.22 -20.43
CA LEU A 166 0.31 -4.72 -19.58
C LEU A 166 1.60 -3.89 -19.63
N PRO A 167 2.16 -3.50 -20.79
CA PRO A 167 3.38 -2.69 -20.84
C PRO A 167 3.18 -1.30 -20.23
N TYR A 168 2.02 -0.69 -20.43
CA TYR A 168 1.68 0.61 -19.85
C TYR A 168 1.52 0.52 -18.33
N ALA A 169 0.86 -0.54 -17.84
CA ALA A 169 0.74 -0.81 -16.42
C ALA A 169 2.12 -1.06 -15.78
N ALA A 170 3.00 -1.81 -16.45
CA ALA A 170 4.36 -2.06 -15.98
C ALA A 170 5.19 -0.76 -15.93
N ALA A 171 5.12 0.08 -16.96
CA ALA A 171 5.79 1.37 -16.99
C ALA A 171 5.28 2.31 -15.89
N TRP A 172 3.96 2.32 -15.66
CA TRP A 172 3.35 3.12 -14.61
C TRP A 172 3.76 2.65 -13.21
N LEU A 173 3.79 1.34 -12.96
CA LEU A 173 4.29 0.76 -11.70
C LEU A 173 5.77 1.07 -11.47
N ALA A 174 6.60 0.98 -12.52
CA ALA A 174 8.02 1.33 -12.42
C ALA A 174 8.23 2.81 -12.09
N LEU A 175 7.49 3.71 -12.75
CA LEU A 175 7.52 5.14 -12.45
C LEU A 175 7.07 5.40 -11.00
N GLY A 176 5.95 4.80 -10.58
CA GLY A 176 5.44 4.95 -9.23
C GLY A 176 6.42 4.45 -8.17
N PHE A 177 7.12 3.36 -8.44
CA PHE A 177 8.16 2.82 -7.57
C PHE A 177 9.36 3.77 -7.42
N ILE A 178 9.82 4.37 -8.52
CA ILE A 178 10.93 5.34 -8.49
C ILE A 178 10.53 6.59 -7.71
N ILE A 179 9.34 7.13 -7.98
CA ILE A 179 8.80 8.30 -7.28
C ILE A 179 8.68 7.99 -5.79
N HIS A 180 8.11 6.84 -5.42
CA HIS A 180 7.98 6.42 -4.03
C HIS A 180 9.31 6.43 -3.29
N LEU A 181 10.37 5.84 -3.89
CA LEU A 181 11.70 5.82 -3.27
C LEU A 181 12.31 7.21 -3.09
N ALA A 182 12.18 8.09 -4.09
CA ALA A 182 12.65 9.47 -4.00
C ALA A 182 11.93 10.24 -2.88
N PHE A 183 10.60 10.14 -2.82
CA PHE A 183 9.79 10.81 -1.81
C PHE A 183 10.03 10.26 -0.41
N GLN A 184 10.26 8.95 -0.28
CA GLN A 184 10.61 8.36 1.00
C GLN A 184 11.92 8.94 1.57
N PHE A 185 12.94 9.13 0.72
CA PHE A 185 14.21 9.75 1.12
C PHE A 185 14.06 11.24 1.44
N MET A 186 13.23 11.95 0.69
CA MET A 186 12.84 13.33 1.01
C MET A 186 12.13 13.42 2.36
N GLN A 187 11.26 12.46 2.69
CA GLN A 187 10.58 12.37 3.99
C GLN A 187 11.59 12.09 5.12
N PHE A 188 12.60 11.24 4.91
CA PHE A 188 13.69 11.07 5.87
C PHE A 188 14.48 12.36 6.11
N GLY A 189 14.84 13.08 5.04
CA GLY A 189 15.54 14.37 5.13
C GLY A 189 14.71 15.49 5.78
N ALA A 190 13.39 15.48 5.57
CA ALA A 190 12.47 16.40 6.23
C ALA A 190 12.41 16.17 7.75
N VAL A 191 12.46 14.90 8.16
CA VAL A 191 12.35 14.48 9.55
C VAL A 191 13.64 14.71 10.34
N SER A 192 14.81 14.53 9.70
CA SER A 192 16.12 14.80 10.31
C SER A 192 16.49 16.29 10.35
N ARG A 193 15.64 17.18 9.81
CA ARG A 193 15.89 18.62 9.65
C ARG A 193 17.12 18.97 8.80
N GLU A 194 17.69 18.00 8.07
CA GLU A 194 18.81 18.23 7.15
C GLU A 194 18.37 18.79 5.78
N GLY A 195 17.05 18.87 5.54
CA GLY A 195 16.45 19.47 4.36
C GLY A 195 15.95 18.44 3.34
N ILE A 196 14.82 18.76 2.70
CA ILE A 196 14.11 17.91 1.74
C ILE A 196 14.97 17.63 0.50
N PHE A 197 15.63 18.66 -0.04
CA PHE A 197 16.45 18.58 -1.25
C PHE A 197 17.72 17.75 -1.05
N LYS A 198 18.31 17.79 0.15
CA LYS A 198 19.45 16.92 0.50
C LYS A 198 19.04 15.46 0.48
N GLY A 199 17.83 15.15 0.95
CA GLY A 199 17.23 13.81 0.84
C GLY A 199 17.10 13.33 -0.60
N LEU A 200 16.67 14.20 -1.52
CA LEU A 200 16.59 13.87 -2.95
C LEU A 200 17.97 13.61 -3.58
N GLY A 201 18.97 14.45 -3.29
CA GLY A 201 20.34 14.24 -3.76
C GLY A 201 20.96 12.93 -3.24
N LEU A 202 20.64 12.54 -2.00
CA LEU A 202 21.03 11.25 -1.44
C LEU A 202 20.30 10.08 -2.10
N ALA A 203 19.03 10.25 -2.48
CA ALA A 203 18.28 9.22 -3.19
C ALA A 203 18.90 8.92 -4.56
N LEU A 204 19.32 9.96 -5.29
CA LEU A 204 19.97 9.84 -6.59
C LEU A 204 21.38 9.24 -6.48
N SER A 205 22.21 9.76 -5.57
CA SER A 205 23.59 9.26 -5.39
C SER A 205 23.64 7.82 -4.83
N ARG A 206 22.60 7.40 -4.10
CA ARG A 206 22.49 6.06 -3.50
C ARG A 206 21.37 5.23 -4.10
N ALA A 207 20.98 5.51 -5.34
CA ALA A 207 19.90 4.81 -6.02
C ALA A 207 20.16 3.29 -6.10
N LEU A 208 21.38 2.87 -6.44
CA LEU A 208 21.73 1.46 -6.61
C LEU A 208 21.59 0.63 -5.30
N PRO A 209 22.23 1.00 -4.16
CA PRO A 209 22.04 0.26 -2.91
C PRO A 209 20.61 0.32 -2.38
N LEU A 210 19.90 1.43 -2.64
CA LEU A 210 18.50 1.59 -2.25
C LEU A 210 17.58 0.65 -3.04
N LEU A 211 17.72 0.60 -4.36
CA LEU A 211 17.00 -0.31 -5.24
C LEU A 211 17.28 -1.76 -4.86
N GLY A 212 18.55 -2.11 -4.64
CA GLY A 212 18.95 -3.47 -4.26
C GLY A 212 18.29 -3.94 -2.95
N ILE A 213 18.28 -3.11 -1.91
CA ILE A 213 17.60 -3.45 -0.65
C ILE A 213 16.09 -3.52 -0.83
N THR A 214 15.50 -2.58 -1.56
CA THR A 214 14.05 -2.53 -1.75
C THR A 214 13.57 -3.74 -2.54
N LEU A 215 14.26 -4.12 -3.62
CA LEU A 215 13.93 -5.31 -4.42
C LEU A 215 14.13 -6.60 -3.63
N LEU A 216 15.20 -6.70 -2.83
CA LEU A 216 15.40 -7.87 -1.97
C LEU A 216 14.27 -8.00 -0.93
N MET A 217 13.92 -6.91 -0.26
CA MET A 217 12.84 -6.88 0.74
C MET A 217 11.48 -7.16 0.09
N LEU A 218 11.25 -6.65 -1.12
CA LEU A 218 10.06 -6.97 -1.92
C LEU A 218 10.01 -8.47 -2.24
N GLY A 219 11.13 -9.06 -2.69
CA GLY A 219 11.24 -10.48 -2.95
C GLY A 219 10.93 -11.34 -1.73
N ILE A 220 11.49 -10.98 -0.55
CA ILE A 220 11.18 -11.63 0.73
C ILE A 220 9.68 -11.50 1.05
N GLY A 221 9.11 -10.30 0.90
CA GLY A 221 7.68 -10.06 1.17
C GLY A 221 6.76 -10.84 0.24
N LEU A 222 7.11 -10.96 -1.04
CA LEU A 222 6.37 -11.76 -2.02
C LEU A 222 6.49 -13.25 -1.69
N ALA A 223 7.68 -13.76 -1.40
CA ALA A 223 7.88 -15.16 -1.02
C ALA A 223 7.06 -15.52 0.22
N VAL A 224 7.15 -14.71 1.29
CA VAL A 224 6.38 -14.91 2.52
C VAL A 224 4.87 -14.85 2.27
N SER A 225 4.41 -13.95 1.41
CA SER A 225 2.98 -13.87 1.02
C SER A 225 2.52 -15.05 0.19
N ALA A 226 3.35 -15.52 -0.75
CA ALA A 226 3.05 -16.69 -1.57
C ALA A 226 2.98 -17.96 -0.71
N THR A 227 3.88 -18.13 0.25
CA THR A 227 3.83 -19.24 1.21
C THR A 227 2.57 -19.18 2.07
N ALA A 228 2.24 -18.01 2.63
CA ALA A 228 1.02 -17.87 3.43
C ALA A 228 -0.25 -18.18 2.61
N TRP A 229 -0.30 -17.73 1.35
CA TRP A 229 -1.41 -18.03 0.46
C TRP A 229 -1.48 -19.52 0.13
N ALA A 230 -0.35 -20.15 -0.22
CA ALA A 230 -0.29 -21.58 -0.49
C ALA A 230 -0.76 -22.40 0.71
N VAL A 231 -0.29 -22.10 1.92
CA VAL A 231 -0.72 -22.78 3.16
C VAL A 231 -2.22 -22.59 3.41
N SER A 232 -2.76 -21.40 3.13
CA SER A 232 -4.19 -21.13 3.26
C SER A 232 -5.07 -21.92 2.28
N LEU A 233 -4.53 -22.42 1.17
CA LEU A 233 -5.27 -23.28 0.24
C LEU A 233 -5.41 -24.72 0.78
N PHE A 234 -4.43 -25.18 1.57
CA PHE A 234 -4.44 -26.54 2.12
C PHE A 234 -5.28 -26.68 3.39
N TRP A 235 -5.45 -25.60 4.15
CA TRP A 235 -6.19 -25.62 5.41
C TRP A 235 -7.44 -24.75 5.32
N SER A 236 -8.62 -25.35 5.43
CA SER A 236 -9.90 -24.63 5.58
C SER A 236 -10.31 -24.59 7.05
N GLY A 237 -10.81 -23.44 7.54
CA GLY A 237 -11.40 -23.29 8.87
C GLY A 237 -10.74 -22.23 9.76
N PHE A 238 -10.87 -22.36 11.08
CA PHE A 238 -10.36 -21.40 12.06
C PHE A 238 -8.85 -21.11 11.90
N LEU A 239 -8.07 -22.13 11.52
CA LEU A 239 -6.63 -22.03 11.34
C LEU A 239 -6.24 -21.11 10.18
N ALA A 240 -7.01 -21.13 9.08
CA ALA A 240 -6.84 -20.20 7.96
C ALA A 240 -7.17 -18.76 8.38
N VAL A 241 -8.23 -18.57 9.18
CA VAL A 241 -8.58 -17.25 9.71
C VAL A 241 -7.48 -16.74 10.63
N ALA A 242 -7.02 -17.56 11.58
CA ALA A 242 -5.94 -17.19 12.50
C ALA A 242 -4.64 -16.86 11.75
N LEU A 243 -4.31 -17.62 10.71
CA LEU A 243 -3.15 -17.38 9.85
C LEU A 243 -3.30 -16.07 9.08
N HIS A 244 -4.47 -15.80 8.50
CA HIS A 244 -4.76 -14.55 7.78
C HIS A 244 -4.64 -13.33 8.70
N GLN A 245 -5.17 -13.42 9.92
CA GLN A 245 -5.08 -12.32 10.90
C GLN A 245 -3.64 -12.10 11.38
N SER A 246 -2.93 -13.18 11.69
CA SER A 246 -1.51 -13.13 12.05
C SER A 246 -0.64 -12.58 10.91
N PHE A 247 -1.07 -12.77 9.67
CA PHE A 247 -0.36 -12.26 8.51
C PHE A 247 -0.32 -10.73 8.45
N HIS A 248 -1.31 -10.03 9.01
CA HIS A 248 -1.26 -8.58 9.17
C HIS A 248 -0.08 -8.14 10.05
N PHE A 249 0.28 -8.94 11.07
CA PHE A 249 1.45 -8.68 11.91
C PHE A 249 2.75 -8.86 11.12
N VAL A 250 2.89 -9.99 10.41
CA VAL A 250 4.06 -10.27 9.56
C VAL A 250 4.25 -9.18 8.51
N ARG A 251 3.18 -8.76 7.82
CA ARG A 251 3.25 -7.65 6.85
C ARG A 251 3.66 -6.32 7.48
N SER A 252 3.25 -6.07 8.73
CA SER A 252 3.63 -4.85 9.44
C SER A 252 5.10 -4.88 9.86
N LEU A 253 5.59 -6.04 10.30
CA LEU A 253 6.99 -6.29 10.60
C LEU A 253 7.86 -6.09 9.36
N LEU A 254 7.51 -6.73 8.24
CA LEU A 254 8.25 -6.60 6.98
C LEU A 254 8.26 -5.14 6.48
N LYS A 255 7.14 -4.42 6.58
CA LYS A 255 7.08 -3.00 6.20
C LYS A 255 7.99 -2.13 7.08
N LEU A 256 7.95 -2.35 8.40
CA LEU A 256 8.79 -1.62 9.34
C LEU A 256 10.28 -1.94 9.12
N TRP A 257 10.61 -3.21 8.90
CA TRP A 257 11.96 -3.66 8.59
C TRP A 257 12.50 -3.12 7.29
N THR A 258 11.67 -3.09 6.23
CA THR A 258 12.04 -2.50 4.94
C THR A 258 12.35 -1.01 5.11
N SER A 259 11.47 -0.29 5.81
CA SER A 259 11.64 1.16 6.06
C SER A 259 12.89 1.43 6.90
N ALA A 260 13.17 0.60 7.91
CA ALA A 260 14.37 0.70 8.74
C ALA A 260 15.64 0.40 7.94
N ALA A 261 15.63 -0.64 7.09
CA ALA A 261 16.77 -0.98 6.24
C ALA A 261 17.07 0.13 5.20
N GLN A 262 16.03 0.72 4.60
CA GLN A 262 16.16 1.89 3.71
C GLN A 262 16.67 3.11 4.47
N TYR A 263 16.21 3.34 5.70
CA TYR A 263 16.74 4.39 6.56
C TYR A 263 18.24 4.20 6.86
N GLN A 264 18.71 2.96 7.06
CA GLN A 264 20.14 2.69 7.22
C GLN A 264 20.96 3.02 5.96
N VAL A 265 20.38 2.90 4.75
CA VAL A 265 21.02 3.38 3.50
C VAL A 265 21.11 4.90 3.49
N TRP A 266 20.08 5.58 3.99
CA TRP A 266 20.04 7.03 4.09
C TRP A 266 21.07 7.56 5.12
N VAL A 267 21.10 7.00 6.34
CA VAL A 267 22.01 7.45 7.41
C VAL A 267 23.47 7.26 7.07
N LYS A 268 23.83 6.19 6.34
CA LYS A 268 25.23 5.75 6.17
C LYS A 268 26.12 6.88 5.65
N THR A 269 26.71 7.60 6.57
CA THR A 269 27.73 8.63 6.42
C THR A 269 28.77 8.12 7.40
N GLU A 270 29.93 7.74 6.86
CA GLU A 270 31.00 6.92 7.47
C GLU A 270 30.87 5.40 7.26
#